data_AF-A0A2A5RQ06-F1
#
_entry.id   AF-A0A2A5RQ06-F1
#
_cell.length_a   1.000
_cell.length_b   1.000
_cell.length_c   1.000
_cell.angle_alpha   90.00
_cell.angle_beta   90.00
_cell.angle_gamma   90.00
#
_symmetry.space_group_name_H-M   'P 1'
#
loop_
_entity.id
_entity.type
_entity.pdbx_description
1 polymer ?
#
loop_
_entity_poly.entity_id
_entity_poly.type
_entity_poly.pdbx_seq_one_letter_code
_entity_poly.pdbx_strand_id
1 'polypeptide(L)'
;MTLTFDLGGNALYFDNGLKTYYTLSNGDHVTLQNENQVATGTTNSFTGTNAAGTAQSTIYYASAGIFGTSGSTPTGASLTYKNVVQDLRTITSWANAGMAFSTMGMQVQFSGQNLLYYNYDSAYYLDFMQGNGFIVLDGKTQILGGDKSFNSSLVNATQSGSTNATGGIDVAVGAELDINWSSTNQKGYFYISNGKPGTTAVTDFHIRNNGTLNMTLSGATSNTTSIFGANTISGPITYAFGPNSNTMITASGLFNMSATSGSFTTSVGSDANFTYNAGASTIFTGTLGSSDKFTINSANNVRFNTTLSTSTSIFGTDSTIMPINLQLDPSDVFGTGFSINGYNSSGTSVLSATTTTGAYNVLGTFHSSLSDLSKLTGNKVPTSTEITTYQSAAQLEFVKMNAELAFNQIPTDSSMIFNSVIQGSLANGIIPRVAGTASNMSFGITDTYGSPSFSVQATVTNSTLPSTMSFVWGSVSTPTTNLTLGTSASTIFNSNSSGVSSDGAGNFALTFANNSGLLIQSNSSRVSPGTYTAQINWTLVSGIQ
;
A
#
# COMPACT_ATOMS: atom_id res chain seq x y z
N MET A 1 27.51 -11.08 26.76
CA MET A 1 28.63 -10.12 26.61
C MET A 1 28.28 -9.12 25.51
N THR A 2 28.81 -7.89 25.49
CA THR A 2 28.52 -6.91 24.42
C THR A 2 29.81 -6.56 23.67
N LEU A 3 29.85 -6.82 22.37
CA LEU A 3 31.02 -6.58 21.51
C LEU A 3 30.63 -5.80 20.26
N THR A 4 31.49 -4.87 19.86
CA THR A 4 31.40 -4.18 18.56
C THR A 4 32.71 -4.36 17.81
N PHE A 5 32.63 -4.97 16.63
CA PHE A 5 33.71 -5.09 15.67
C PHE A 5 33.55 -3.99 14.63
N ASP A 6 34.32 -2.92 14.76
CA ASP A 6 34.41 -1.88 13.74
C ASP A 6 35.58 -2.20 12.80
N LEU A 7 35.27 -2.52 11.55
CA LEU A 7 36.28 -2.88 10.57
C LEU A 7 36.87 -1.68 9.83
N GLY A 8 36.34 -0.46 10.03
CA GLY A 8 36.88 0.76 9.43
C GLY A 8 37.02 0.71 7.91
N GLY A 9 36.13 0.00 7.22
CA GLY A 9 36.16 -0.21 5.77
C GLY A 9 37.01 -1.40 5.29
N ASN A 10 37.53 -2.22 6.22
CA ASN A 10 38.22 -3.47 5.88
C ASN A 10 37.23 -4.65 5.87
N ALA A 11 37.69 -5.80 5.39
CA ALA A 11 36.94 -7.05 5.38
C ALA A 11 37.61 -8.12 6.24
N LEU A 12 36.81 -9.02 6.81
CA LEU A 12 37.31 -10.22 7.47
C LEU A 12 37.36 -11.38 6.47
N TYR A 13 38.51 -12.05 6.42
CA TYR A 13 38.75 -13.21 5.57
C TYR A 13 39.25 -14.40 6.39
N PHE A 14 39.23 -15.59 5.79
CA PHE A 14 39.58 -16.83 6.46
C PHE A 14 40.85 -17.43 5.89
N ASP A 15 41.89 -17.51 6.73
CA ASP A 15 43.11 -18.25 6.47
C ASP A 15 42.94 -19.67 7.02
N ASN A 16 42.48 -20.58 6.15
CA ASN A 16 42.23 -22.01 6.42
C ASN A 16 40.89 -22.34 7.14
N GLY A 17 40.01 -23.06 6.44
CA GLY A 17 38.76 -23.62 6.97
C GLY A 17 37.47 -22.98 6.43
N LEU A 18 36.40 -23.78 6.40
CA LEU A 18 35.07 -23.45 5.82
C LEU A 18 33.98 -23.33 6.90
N LYS A 19 34.34 -22.93 8.13
CA LYS A 19 33.45 -22.97 9.30
C LYS A 19 33.28 -21.59 9.93
N THR A 20 32.14 -21.41 10.62
CA THR A 20 31.90 -20.28 11.53
C THR A 20 32.98 -20.24 12.62
N TYR A 21 33.51 -19.06 12.93
CA TYR A 21 34.59 -18.90 13.92
C TYR A 21 34.08 -18.40 15.27
N TYR A 22 33.11 -17.49 15.25
CA TYR A 22 32.55 -16.94 16.47
C TYR A 22 31.21 -17.58 16.78
N THR A 23 31.21 -18.41 17.82
CA THR A 23 29.99 -18.99 18.38
C THR A 23 29.37 -18.01 19.38
N LEU A 24 28.18 -17.52 19.08
CA LEU A 24 27.38 -16.71 20.00
C LEU A 24 26.78 -17.60 21.09
N SER A 25 26.89 -17.13 22.35
CA SER A 25 26.32 -17.76 23.54
C SER A 25 25.12 -16.97 24.08
N ASN A 26 24.48 -17.49 25.14
CA ASN A 26 23.34 -16.81 25.78
C ASN A 26 23.71 -15.39 26.25
N GLY A 27 22.87 -14.40 25.93
CA GLY A 27 23.07 -13.00 26.31
C GLY A 27 24.23 -12.29 25.61
N ASP A 28 24.73 -12.83 24.49
CA ASP A 28 25.73 -12.16 23.66
C ASP A 28 25.08 -11.17 22.69
N HIS A 29 25.58 -9.93 22.70
CA HIS A 29 25.14 -8.84 21.83
C HIS A 29 26.33 -8.40 20.99
N VAL A 30 26.35 -8.81 19.73
CA VAL A 30 27.47 -8.55 18.83
C VAL A 30 27.03 -7.64 17.69
N THR A 31 27.81 -6.60 17.43
CA THR A 31 27.67 -5.75 16.25
C THR A 31 28.92 -5.86 15.38
N LEU A 32 28.75 -6.24 14.12
CA LEU A 32 29.77 -6.07 13.07
C LEU A 32 29.44 -4.79 12.29
N GLN A 33 30.38 -3.87 12.19
CA GLN A 33 30.12 -2.60 11.51
C GLN A 33 31.24 -2.12 10.59
N ASN A 34 30.83 -1.32 9.60
CA ASN A 34 31.69 -0.67 8.62
C ASN A 34 32.60 -1.67 7.88
N GLU A 35 32.05 -2.83 7.50
CA GLU A 35 32.73 -3.80 6.67
C GLU A 35 32.62 -3.44 5.18
N ASN A 36 33.70 -3.66 4.42
CA ASN A 36 33.65 -3.61 2.97
C ASN A 36 34.35 -4.83 2.34
N GLN A 37 33.60 -5.88 2.09
CA GLN A 37 34.06 -7.11 1.45
C GLN A 37 33.55 -7.15 0.01
N VAL A 38 34.46 -7.12 -0.95
CA VAL A 38 34.15 -7.19 -2.39
C VAL A 38 34.95 -8.33 -3.01
N ALA A 39 34.27 -9.22 -3.71
CA ALA A 39 34.91 -10.28 -4.46
C ALA A 39 35.53 -9.76 -5.75
N THR A 40 36.76 -10.20 -6.04
CA THR A 40 37.51 -9.81 -7.25
C THR A 40 37.69 -10.94 -8.26
N GLY A 41 37.24 -12.15 -7.93
CA GLY A 41 37.39 -13.36 -8.74
C GLY A 41 36.10 -14.15 -8.87
N THR A 42 36.18 -15.29 -9.57
CA THR A 42 35.05 -16.19 -9.82
C THR A 42 34.94 -17.34 -8.81
N THR A 43 35.95 -17.53 -7.97
CA THR A 43 35.98 -18.54 -6.91
C THR A 43 35.80 -17.90 -5.54
N ASN A 44 35.22 -18.64 -4.59
CA ASN A 44 35.10 -18.20 -3.19
C ASN A 44 36.42 -18.21 -2.39
N SER A 45 37.55 -18.12 -3.09
CA SER A 45 38.88 -18.01 -2.51
C SER A 45 39.82 -17.22 -3.42
N PHE A 46 40.90 -16.71 -2.83
CA PHE A 46 42.00 -16.03 -3.51
C PHE A 46 43.33 -16.35 -2.81
N THR A 47 44.46 -16.14 -3.49
CA THR A 47 45.77 -16.25 -2.85
C THR A 47 46.09 -14.96 -2.11
N GLY A 48 46.27 -15.05 -0.80
CA GLY A 48 46.62 -13.92 0.07
C GLY A 48 47.81 -14.25 0.97
N THR A 49 48.14 -13.34 1.87
CA THR A 49 49.14 -13.61 2.92
C THR A 49 48.42 -14.26 4.10
N ASN A 50 49.03 -15.29 4.68
CA ASN A 50 48.51 -15.98 5.86
C ASN A 50 48.38 -15.02 7.06
N ALA A 51 47.64 -15.44 8.09
CA ALA A 51 47.37 -14.64 9.28
C ALA A 51 48.65 -14.22 10.03
N ALA A 52 49.73 -15.00 9.89
CA ALA A 52 51.03 -14.68 10.45
C ALA A 52 51.81 -13.61 9.66
N GLY A 53 51.39 -13.29 8.43
CA GLY A 53 52.08 -12.33 7.57
C GLY A 53 53.35 -12.89 6.90
N THR A 54 53.59 -14.20 6.98
CA THR A 54 54.90 -14.80 6.66
C THR A 54 54.92 -15.66 5.40
N ALA A 55 53.77 -16.06 4.87
CA ALA A 55 53.67 -16.92 3.69
C ALA A 55 52.39 -16.65 2.89
N GLN A 56 52.36 -17.04 1.62
CA GLN A 56 51.12 -17.08 0.86
C GLN A 56 50.26 -18.27 1.26
N SER A 57 48.95 -18.07 1.35
CA SER A 57 47.96 -19.11 1.61
C SER A 57 46.69 -18.86 0.80
N THR A 58 45.83 -19.89 0.73
CA THR A 58 44.49 -19.75 0.18
C THR A 58 43.59 -19.12 1.21
N ILE A 59 43.06 -17.94 0.88
CA ILE A 59 42.17 -17.16 1.70
C ILE A 59 40.75 -17.28 1.16
N TYR A 60 39.77 -17.49 2.03
CA TYR A 60 38.37 -17.67 1.66
C TYR A 60 37.51 -16.47 2.02
N TYR A 61 36.46 -16.25 1.22
CA TYR A 61 35.29 -15.48 1.64
C TYR A 61 34.44 -16.38 2.57
N ALA A 62 33.71 -15.80 3.52
CA ALA A 62 32.91 -16.58 4.48
C ALA A 62 31.94 -17.50 3.73
N SER A 63 32.04 -18.82 3.92
CA SER A 63 31.11 -19.79 3.34
C SER A 63 30.04 -20.27 4.33
N ALA A 64 30.08 -19.86 5.60
CA ALA A 64 29.06 -20.19 6.61
C ALA A 64 28.74 -18.99 7.53
N GLY A 65 29.08 -17.78 7.12
CA GLY A 65 29.05 -16.57 7.97
C GLY A 65 30.23 -16.46 8.94
N ILE A 66 30.48 -15.23 9.40
CA ILE A 66 31.54 -14.91 10.39
C ILE A 66 31.14 -15.39 11.79
N PHE A 67 29.87 -15.16 12.12
CA PHE A 67 29.25 -15.54 13.38
C PHE A 67 28.28 -16.68 13.15
N GLY A 68 28.21 -17.59 14.13
CA GLY A 68 27.17 -18.60 14.19
C GLY A 68 26.84 -19.01 15.60
N THR A 69 26.09 -20.09 15.74
CA THR A 69 25.59 -20.58 17.03
C THR A 69 25.89 -22.08 17.15
N SER A 70 26.22 -22.56 18.36
CA SER A 70 26.55 -23.98 18.56
C SER A 70 25.30 -24.81 18.85
N GLY A 71 24.73 -25.41 17.81
CA GLY A 71 23.79 -26.55 17.91
C GLY A 71 22.43 -26.27 18.56
N SER A 72 22.23 -25.10 19.17
CA SER A 72 21.01 -24.65 19.83
C SER A 72 20.89 -23.13 19.70
N THR A 73 19.65 -22.62 19.71
CA THR A 73 19.40 -21.18 19.64
C THR A 73 19.77 -20.52 20.97
N PRO A 74 20.71 -19.56 20.99
CA PRO A 74 21.09 -18.87 22.23
C PRO A 74 19.96 -17.95 22.71
N THR A 75 19.64 -18.02 23.99
CA THR A 75 18.61 -17.17 24.60
C THR A 75 19.15 -15.76 24.83
N GLY A 76 18.40 -14.75 24.38
CA GLY A 76 18.72 -13.34 24.61
C GLY A 76 19.95 -12.82 23.87
N ALA A 77 20.46 -13.56 22.88
CA ALA A 77 21.56 -13.11 22.04
C ALA A 77 21.06 -12.26 20.85
N SER A 78 21.90 -11.38 20.35
CA SER A 78 21.64 -10.58 19.14
C SER A 78 22.90 -10.42 18.29
N LEU A 79 22.72 -10.45 16.97
CA LEU A 79 23.76 -10.17 15.99
C LEU A 79 23.29 -9.07 15.05
N THR A 80 24.00 -7.95 15.05
CA THR A 80 23.70 -6.79 14.23
C THR A 80 24.81 -6.55 13.20
N TYR A 81 24.43 -6.40 11.94
CA TYR A 81 25.28 -5.91 10.86
C TYR A 81 24.93 -4.45 10.60
N LYS A 82 25.93 -3.56 10.66
CA LYS A 82 25.74 -2.12 10.50
C LYS A 82 26.67 -1.53 9.46
N ASN A 83 26.13 -0.89 8.44
CA ASN A 83 26.92 -0.31 7.34
C ASN A 83 27.85 -1.34 6.67
N VAL A 84 27.34 -2.54 6.39
CA VAL A 84 28.14 -3.65 5.85
C VAL A 84 27.92 -3.80 4.35
N VAL A 85 29.01 -3.86 3.60
CA VAL A 85 29.02 -4.24 2.19
C VAL A 85 29.65 -5.62 2.04
N GLN A 86 28.87 -6.57 1.52
CA GLN A 86 29.35 -7.89 1.09
C GLN A 86 28.93 -8.09 -0.36
N ASP A 87 29.78 -7.65 -1.29
CA ASP A 87 29.56 -7.79 -2.72
C ASP A 87 30.31 -9.01 -3.28
N LEU A 88 29.64 -10.15 -3.25
CA LEU A 88 30.17 -11.45 -3.66
C LEU A 88 29.61 -11.90 -5.02
N ARG A 89 29.00 -10.98 -5.80
CA ARG A 89 28.27 -11.33 -7.04
C ARG A 89 29.14 -11.96 -8.13
N THR A 90 30.44 -11.67 -8.12
CA THR A 90 31.39 -12.20 -9.12
C THR A 90 31.73 -13.67 -8.90
N ILE A 91 31.51 -14.19 -7.70
CA ILE A 91 31.78 -15.59 -7.36
C ILE A 91 30.73 -16.46 -8.04
N THR A 92 31.17 -17.36 -8.91
CA THR A 92 30.34 -18.34 -9.61
C THR A 92 30.74 -19.78 -9.28
N SER A 93 31.75 -19.97 -8.44
CA SER A 93 32.22 -21.29 -8.01
C SER A 93 32.48 -21.28 -6.51
N TRP A 94 31.67 -22.04 -5.78
CA TRP A 94 31.77 -22.20 -4.34
C TRP A 94 32.37 -23.58 -4.06
N ALA A 95 33.59 -23.61 -3.49
CA ALA A 95 34.35 -24.85 -3.31
C ALA A 95 33.69 -25.85 -2.34
N ASN A 96 32.84 -25.37 -1.42
CA ASN A 96 31.97 -26.12 -0.51
C ASN A 96 30.84 -25.16 -0.10
N ALA A 97 29.63 -25.68 0.14
CA ALA A 97 28.41 -24.94 0.52
C ALA A 97 28.64 -23.54 1.12
N GLY A 98 27.96 -22.54 0.55
CA GLY A 98 27.93 -21.14 0.93
C GLY A 98 26.63 -20.79 1.65
N MET A 99 26.76 -20.29 2.87
CA MET A 99 25.73 -19.59 3.62
C MET A 99 26.30 -18.29 4.15
N ALA A 100 25.69 -17.16 3.83
CA ALA A 100 26.15 -15.86 4.31
C ALA A 100 25.96 -15.73 5.82
N PHE A 101 24.89 -16.34 6.34
CA PHE A 101 24.54 -16.32 7.76
C PHE A 101 24.16 -17.72 8.23
N SER A 102 24.86 -18.28 9.23
CA SER A 102 24.52 -19.57 9.86
C SER A 102 24.25 -19.36 11.35
N THR A 103 23.01 -19.04 11.70
CA THR A 103 22.61 -18.56 13.03
C THR A 103 21.67 -19.50 13.79
N MET A 104 21.48 -20.74 13.30
CA MET A 104 20.66 -21.84 13.88
C MET A 104 19.48 -21.40 14.76
N GLY A 105 18.63 -20.52 14.21
CA GLY A 105 17.40 -20.06 14.85
C GLY A 105 17.46 -18.70 15.56
N MET A 106 18.55 -17.96 15.47
CA MET A 106 18.58 -16.54 15.85
C MET A 106 18.15 -15.67 14.66
N GLN A 107 17.52 -14.53 14.94
CA GLN A 107 17.20 -13.52 13.93
C GLN A 107 18.40 -12.56 13.77
N VAL A 108 18.84 -12.30 12.53
CA VAL A 108 19.91 -11.33 12.24
C VAL A 108 19.34 -9.93 12.13
N GLN A 109 20.05 -8.93 12.65
CA GLN A 109 19.62 -7.53 12.61
C GLN A 109 20.47 -6.74 11.62
N PHE A 110 19.85 -5.83 10.86
CA PHE A 110 20.52 -4.89 9.97
C PHE A 110 20.22 -3.45 10.39
N SER A 111 21.25 -2.59 10.39
CA SER A 111 21.15 -1.16 10.71
C SER A 111 22.03 -0.35 9.74
N GLY A 112 21.66 0.90 9.45
CA GLY A 112 22.36 1.76 8.51
C GLY A 112 22.27 1.25 7.06
N GLN A 113 23.34 1.40 6.28
CA GLN A 113 23.36 1.05 4.85
C GLN A 113 24.01 -0.32 4.63
N ASN A 114 23.23 -1.37 4.37
CA ASN A 114 23.76 -2.71 4.12
C ASN A 114 23.55 -3.12 2.65
N LEU A 115 24.61 -3.59 2.00
CA LEU A 115 24.60 -4.05 0.60
C LEU A 115 25.12 -5.48 0.54
N LEU A 116 24.21 -6.42 0.30
CA LEU A 116 24.45 -7.86 0.44
C LEU A 116 24.17 -8.54 -0.91
N TYR A 117 25.23 -8.88 -1.64
CA TYR A 117 25.13 -9.40 -2.99
C TYR A 117 25.76 -10.78 -3.14
N TYR A 118 24.96 -11.79 -3.46
CA TYR A 118 25.41 -13.18 -3.53
C TYR A 118 25.00 -13.83 -4.84
N ASN A 119 25.89 -14.65 -5.39
CA ASN A 119 25.62 -15.45 -6.58
C ASN A 119 25.98 -16.90 -6.29
N TYR A 120 24.98 -17.73 -6.08
CA TYR A 120 25.12 -19.14 -5.73
C TYR A 120 24.99 -20.00 -7.01
N ASP A 121 25.97 -20.88 -7.27
CA ASP A 121 26.06 -21.65 -8.54
C ASP A 121 26.72 -23.03 -8.31
N SER A 122 26.49 -23.67 -7.16
CA SER A 122 27.17 -24.93 -6.77
C SER A 122 26.20 -26.07 -6.53
N ALA A 123 26.56 -27.31 -6.87
CA ALA A 123 25.74 -28.52 -6.66
C ALA A 123 25.44 -28.93 -5.19
N TYR A 124 25.67 -28.06 -4.21
CA TYR A 124 25.50 -28.30 -2.76
C TYR A 124 24.47 -27.33 -2.17
N TYR A 125 23.97 -27.60 -0.95
CA TYR A 125 22.99 -26.72 -0.28
C TYR A 125 23.56 -25.31 -0.06
N LEU A 126 22.99 -24.31 -0.74
CA LEU A 126 23.36 -22.89 -0.63
C LEU A 126 22.15 -22.12 -0.14
N ASP A 127 22.19 -21.60 1.08
CA ASP A 127 21.12 -20.76 1.63
C ASP A 127 21.68 -19.38 1.93
N PHE A 128 20.98 -18.30 1.57
CA PHE A 128 21.44 -16.97 1.99
C PHE A 128 21.53 -16.89 3.52
N MET A 129 20.52 -17.43 4.20
CA MET A 129 20.50 -17.51 5.65
C MET A 129 20.01 -18.87 6.14
N GLN A 130 20.72 -19.45 7.10
CA GLN A 130 20.21 -20.50 7.98
C GLN A 130 19.86 -19.86 9.33
N GLY A 131 18.58 -19.73 9.66
CA GLY A 131 18.14 -19.01 10.86
C GLY A 131 16.65 -18.69 10.87
N ASN A 132 16.21 -17.95 11.89
CA ASN A 132 14.82 -17.55 12.08
C ASN A 132 14.46 -16.25 11.31
N GLY A 133 15.20 -15.96 10.24
CA GLY A 133 15.04 -14.77 9.40
C GLY A 133 15.79 -13.55 9.93
N PHE A 134 15.31 -12.35 9.60
CA PHE A 134 16.03 -11.11 9.88
C PHE A 134 15.12 -9.90 10.09
N ILE A 135 15.68 -8.87 10.73
CA ILE A 135 15.05 -7.58 10.99
C ILE A 135 15.91 -6.44 10.46
N VAL A 136 15.29 -5.47 9.79
CA VAL A 136 15.91 -4.18 9.45
C VAL A 136 15.44 -3.14 10.48
N LEU A 137 16.37 -2.67 11.30
CA LEU A 137 16.11 -1.76 12.42
C LEU A 137 15.97 -0.30 11.97
N ASP A 138 16.81 0.10 11.03
CA ASP A 138 16.88 1.45 10.47
C ASP A 138 17.68 1.42 9.16
N GLY A 139 17.69 2.55 8.43
CA GLY A 139 18.46 2.70 7.21
C GLY A 139 17.93 1.83 6.06
N LYS A 140 18.83 1.39 5.19
CA LYS A 140 18.49 0.65 3.97
C LYS A 140 19.31 -0.63 3.87
N THR A 141 18.63 -1.75 3.75
CA THR A 141 19.25 -3.06 3.49
C THR A 141 18.85 -3.53 2.09
N GLN A 142 19.85 -3.83 1.26
CA GLN A 142 19.65 -4.41 -0.06
C GLN A 142 20.22 -5.82 -0.10
N ILE A 143 19.38 -6.79 -0.45
CA ILE A 143 19.76 -8.18 -0.68
C ILE A 143 19.48 -8.48 -2.15
N LEU A 144 20.54 -8.61 -2.94
CA LEU A 144 20.42 -9.08 -4.32
C LEU A 144 21.15 -10.39 -4.45
N GLY A 145 20.50 -11.35 -5.08
CA GLY A 145 21.19 -12.56 -5.41
C GLY A 145 20.37 -13.54 -6.20
N GLY A 146 20.93 -14.73 -6.29
CA GLY A 146 20.22 -15.85 -6.83
C GLY A 146 20.98 -17.13 -6.76
N ASP A 147 20.29 -18.21 -7.08
CA ASP A 147 20.89 -19.54 -7.14
C ASP A 147 20.50 -20.30 -8.41
N LYS A 148 21.49 -20.89 -9.07
CA LYS A 148 21.29 -21.80 -10.21
C LYS A 148 21.20 -23.27 -9.80
N SER A 149 21.46 -23.58 -8.53
CA SER A 149 21.67 -24.93 -8.03
C SER A 149 20.45 -25.62 -7.43
N PHE A 150 20.58 -26.93 -7.22
CA PHE A 150 19.55 -27.82 -6.68
C PHE A 150 19.40 -27.58 -5.16
N ASN A 151 18.20 -27.21 -4.70
CA ASN A 151 17.81 -27.16 -3.28
C ASN A 151 18.29 -25.97 -2.41
N SER A 152 18.25 -24.74 -2.91
CA SER A 152 18.51 -23.51 -2.11
C SER A 152 17.25 -22.79 -1.62
N SER A 153 17.44 -21.88 -0.66
CA SER A 153 16.44 -20.93 -0.16
C SER A 153 17.06 -19.58 0.22
N LEU A 154 16.23 -18.52 0.25
CA LEU A 154 16.61 -17.23 0.80
C LEU A 154 16.76 -17.33 2.33
N VAL A 155 15.83 -18.02 2.99
CA VAL A 155 15.92 -18.34 4.41
C VAL A 155 15.60 -19.82 4.61
N ASN A 156 16.54 -20.55 5.18
CA ASN A 156 16.38 -21.90 5.66
C ASN A 156 16.20 -21.90 7.18
N ALA A 157 14.95 -21.96 7.64
CA ALA A 157 14.61 -22.21 9.03
C ALA A 157 14.71 -23.72 9.33
N THR A 158 15.92 -24.25 9.39
CA THR A 158 16.21 -25.61 9.89
C THR A 158 16.54 -25.51 11.37
N GLN A 159 15.69 -26.06 12.23
CA GLN A 159 16.07 -26.31 13.62
C GLN A 159 16.22 -27.80 13.88
N SER A 160 17.44 -28.19 14.24
CA SER A 160 17.67 -29.33 15.11
C SER A 160 17.44 -28.90 16.57
N GLY A 161 16.20 -28.98 17.06
CA GLY A 161 15.97 -29.16 18.51
C GLY A 161 15.50 -27.97 19.37
N SER A 162 14.88 -26.91 18.85
CA SER A 162 14.08 -26.00 19.71
C SER A 162 12.58 -26.21 19.49
N THR A 163 11.80 -26.08 20.56
CA THR A 163 10.37 -26.40 20.59
C THR A 163 9.44 -25.26 20.13
N ASN A 164 9.97 -24.10 19.69
CA ASN A 164 9.16 -22.94 19.26
C ASN A 164 9.93 -22.05 18.26
N ALA A 165 10.28 -22.57 17.07
CA ALA A 165 10.93 -21.75 16.05
C ALA A 165 9.90 -20.80 15.40
N THR A 166 10.16 -19.48 15.45
CA THR A 166 9.43 -18.46 14.68
C THR A 166 10.36 -17.92 13.61
N GLY A 167 10.00 -18.07 12.33
CA GLY A 167 10.77 -17.52 11.23
C GLY A 167 10.13 -16.26 10.66
N GLY A 168 10.90 -15.25 10.25
CA GLY A 168 10.26 -14.14 9.54
C GLY A 168 11.14 -12.97 9.15
N ILE A 169 10.52 -12.04 8.43
CA ILE A 169 11.11 -10.77 8.01
C ILE A 169 10.42 -9.65 8.76
N ASP A 170 11.21 -8.75 9.34
CA ASP A 170 10.74 -7.56 10.03
C ASP A 170 11.39 -6.31 9.45
N VAL A 171 10.58 -5.28 9.13
CA VAL A 171 11.07 -3.97 8.71
C VAL A 171 10.50 -2.92 9.65
N ALA A 172 11.38 -2.22 10.37
CA ALA A 172 11.00 -1.20 11.34
C ALA A 172 10.52 0.10 10.66
N VAL A 173 9.93 0.99 11.45
CA VAL A 173 9.51 2.32 11.00
C VAL A 173 10.73 3.12 10.53
N GLY A 174 10.64 3.71 9.35
CA GLY A 174 11.73 4.48 8.74
C GLY A 174 12.86 3.64 8.13
N ALA A 175 12.77 2.30 8.19
CA ALA A 175 13.71 1.40 7.52
C ALA A 175 13.23 1.02 6.10
N GLU A 176 14.17 0.64 5.25
CA GLU A 176 13.93 0.16 3.89
C GLU A 176 14.62 -1.20 3.66
N LEU A 177 13.88 -2.13 3.06
CA LEU A 177 14.36 -3.43 2.66
C LEU A 177 14.05 -3.68 1.18
N ASP A 178 15.11 -3.82 0.39
CA ASP A 178 15.02 -4.28 -0.99
C ASP A 178 15.55 -5.71 -1.11
N ILE A 179 14.73 -6.64 -1.55
CA ILE A 179 15.12 -8.01 -1.87
C ILE A 179 14.87 -8.24 -3.36
N ASN A 180 15.90 -8.64 -4.08
CA ASN A 180 15.77 -9.16 -5.43
C ASN A 180 16.48 -10.50 -5.50
N TRP A 181 15.69 -11.58 -5.42
CA TRP A 181 16.19 -12.94 -5.42
C TRP A 181 15.63 -13.72 -6.59
N SER A 182 16.52 -14.29 -7.39
CA SER A 182 16.15 -15.15 -8.51
C SER A 182 16.69 -16.56 -8.32
N SER A 183 15.96 -17.59 -8.70
CA SER A 183 16.54 -18.94 -8.69
C SER A 183 15.80 -19.85 -9.63
N THR A 184 16.46 -20.87 -10.17
CA THR A 184 15.88 -21.78 -11.16
C THR A 184 15.52 -23.17 -10.61
N ASN A 185 15.91 -23.53 -9.39
CA ASN A 185 15.81 -24.90 -8.85
C ASN A 185 15.57 -24.95 -7.31
N GLN A 186 14.77 -24.02 -6.77
CA GLN A 186 14.57 -23.88 -5.32
C GLN A 186 13.73 -25.01 -4.70
N LYS A 187 13.98 -25.26 -3.40
CA LYS A 187 12.99 -25.92 -2.54
C LYS A 187 11.83 -24.98 -2.21
N GLY A 188 12.11 -23.68 -2.06
CA GLY A 188 11.23 -22.54 -1.78
C GLY A 188 12.10 -21.38 -1.27
N TYR A 189 11.62 -20.13 -1.31
CA TYR A 189 12.38 -18.98 -0.79
C TYR A 189 12.52 -19.03 0.73
N PHE A 190 11.49 -19.52 1.40
CA PHE A 190 11.50 -19.79 2.83
C PHE A 190 11.41 -21.30 3.02
N TYR A 191 12.55 -21.96 3.21
CA TYR A 191 12.59 -23.38 3.49
C TYR A 191 12.42 -23.60 4.99
N ILE A 192 11.38 -24.35 5.36
CA ILE A 192 11.01 -24.56 6.75
C ILE A 192 10.93 -26.07 6.96
N SER A 193 12.03 -26.68 7.40
CA SER A 193 12.01 -28.11 7.67
C SER A 193 11.29 -28.37 8.98
N ASN A 194 10.28 -29.25 8.98
CA ASN A 194 10.02 -30.05 10.17
C ASN A 194 11.32 -30.82 10.41
N GLY A 195 11.98 -30.57 11.55
CA GLY A 195 13.15 -31.35 11.92
C GLY A 195 12.81 -32.85 11.90
N LYS A 196 13.83 -33.70 12.03
CA LYS A 196 13.70 -35.16 12.13
C LYS A 196 12.35 -35.64 12.72
N PRO A 197 11.77 -36.75 12.21
CA PRO A 197 10.60 -37.38 12.83
C PRO A 197 10.73 -37.41 14.37
N GLY A 198 9.84 -36.70 15.08
CA GLY A 198 9.91 -36.54 16.54
C GLY A 198 10.50 -35.21 17.06
N THR A 199 10.81 -34.24 16.19
CA THR A 199 11.14 -32.86 16.59
C THR A 199 10.04 -31.89 16.16
N THR A 200 9.68 -30.95 17.04
CA THR A 200 8.56 -30.02 16.85
C THR A 200 8.80 -29.12 15.65
N ALA A 201 7.78 -29.02 14.81
CA ALA A 201 7.73 -28.17 13.62
C ALA A 201 7.92 -26.69 13.97
N VAL A 202 8.35 -25.88 12.99
CA VAL A 202 8.27 -24.42 13.09
C VAL A 202 6.83 -24.03 13.38
N THR A 203 6.66 -23.22 14.42
CA THR A 203 5.36 -22.92 15.02
C THR A 203 4.73 -21.67 14.43
N ASP A 204 5.50 -20.77 13.80
CA ASP A 204 4.96 -19.52 13.22
C ASP A 204 5.89 -18.97 12.13
N PHE A 205 5.33 -18.36 11.10
CA PHE A 205 6.06 -17.59 10.10
C PHE A 205 5.43 -16.21 9.87
N HIS A 206 6.26 -15.17 9.77
CA HIS A 206 5.77 -13.81 9.52
C HIS A 206 6.54 -12.99 8.49
N ILE A 207 5.81 -12.05 7.88
CA ILE A 207 6.38 -10.89 7.20
C ILE A 207 5.71 -9.67 7.82
N ARG A 208 6.48 -8.83 8.51
CA ARG A 208 5.98 -7.60 9.13
C ARG A 208 6.73 -6.41 8.56
N ASN A 209 6.00 -5.42 8.05
CA ASN A 209 6.58 -4.21 7.48
C ASN A 209 5.92 -2.98 8.09
N ASN A 210 6.70 -2.16 8.79
CA ASN A 210 6.32 -0.84 9.27
C ASN A 210 7.09 0.30 8.54
N GLY A 211 7.90 -0.05 7.55
CA GLY A 211 8.71 0.87 6.74
C GLY A 211 8.45 0.67 5.25
N THR A 212 9.52 0.55 4.46
CA THR A 212 9.44 0.26 3.02
C THR A 212 9.97 -1.15 2.73
N LEU A 213 9.16 -1.98 2.07
CA LEU A 213 9.53 -3.33 1.64
C LEU A 213 9.32 -3.49 0.13
N ASN A 214 10.40 -3.69 -0.61
CA ASN A 214 10.36 -4.11 -2.00
C ASN A 214 10.94 -5.51 -2.12
N MET A 215 10.14 -6.49 -2.52
CA MET A 215 10.56 -7.88 -2.59
C MET A 215 10.22 -8.47 -3.95
N THR A 216 11.22 -8.86 -4.72
CA THR A 216 11.06 -9.57 -6.00
C THR A 216 11.70 -10.95 -5.88
N LEU A 217 10.86 -11.99 -5.97
CA LEU A 217 11.23 -13.39 -5.87
C LEU A 217 10.81 -14.10 -7.16
N SER A 218 11.78 -14.47 -8.01
CA SER A 218 11.53 -15.01 -9.36
C SER A 218 12.19 -16.36 -9.65
N GLY A 219 11.51 -17.20 -10.42
CA GLY A 219 12.09 -18.43 -11.02
C GLY A 219 11.80 -19.77 -10.31
N ALA A 220 10.86 -19.82 -9.36
CA ALA A 220 10.38 -21.10 -8.80
C ALA A 220 9.72 -21.97 -9.91
N THR A 221 10.53 -22.76 -10.62
CA THR A 221 10.09 -23.64 -11.69
C THR A 221 10.01 -25.07 -11.18
N SER A 222 8.80 -25.63 -11.29
CA SER A 222 8.43 -27.04 -11.07
C SER A 222 8.17 -27.46 -9.62
N ASN A 223 6.94 -27.94 -9.39
CA ASN A 223 6.44 -28.77 -8.28
C ASN A 223 6.02 -28.17 -6.92
N THR A 224 6.29 -26.90 -6.59
CA THR A 224 5.72 -26.27 -5.37
C THR A 224 5.07 -24.92 -5.70
N THR A 225 3.75 -24.84 -5.58
CA THR A 225 2.95 -23.61 -5.74
C THR A 225 3.09 -22.65 -4.55
N SER A 226 4.21 -22.68 -3.84
CA SER A 226 4.41 -21.99 -2.58
C SER A 226 5.77 -21.32 -2.56
N ILE A 227 5.84 -20.08 -2.03
CA ILE A 227 7.11 -19.47 -1.64
C ILE A 227 7.82 -20.27 -0.52
N PHE A 228 7.11 -21.22 0.10
CA PHE A 228 7.62 -22.09 1.14
C PHE A 228 8.03 -23.45 0.59
N GLY A 229 9.23 -23.90 0.98
CA GLY A 229 9.76 -25.18 0.55
C GLY A 229 9.62 -26.30 1.56
N ALA A 230 8.93 -27.37 1.15
CA ALA A 230 8.68 -28.66 1.80
C ALA A 230 8.25 -28.65 3.29
N ASN A 231 7.10 -29.31 3.52
CA ASN A 231 6.34 -29.44 4.77
C ASN A 231 5.46 -28.24 5.11
N THR A 232 4.20 -28.53 5.40
CA THR A 232 3.23 -27.59 5.94
C THR A 232 3.74 -27.04 7.27
N ILE A 233 3.80 -25.71 7.40
CA ILE A 233 4.11 -25.02 8.66
C ILE A 233 3.04 -25.43 9.67
N SER A 234 3.46 -25.85 10.87
CA SER A 234 2.51 -26.41 11.83
C SER A 234 1.59 -25.37 12.46
N GLY A 235 2.07 -24.13 12.64
CA GLY A 235 1.28 -23.02 13.14
C GLY A 235 1.19 -21.86 12.16
N PRO A 236 0.73 -20.68 12.60
CA PRO A 236 0.21 -19.65 11.72
C PRO A 236 1.22 -19.09 10.71
N ILE A 237 0.66 -18.52 9.64
CA ILE A 237 1.37 -17.59 8.75
C ILE A 237 0.74 -16.21 8.93
N THR A 238 1.55 -15.21 9.27
CA THR A 238 1.08 -13.85 9.57
C THR A 238 1.79 -12.81 8.70
N TYR A 239 1.04 -12.11 7.87
CA TYR A 239 1.55 -10.94 7.14
C TYR A 239 0.95 -9.66 7.72
N ALA A 240 1.78 -8.73 8.19
CA ALA A 240 1.32 -7.48 8.78
C ALA A 240 2.06 -6.30 8.15
N PHE A 241 1.36 -5.54 7.32
CA PHE A 241 1.87 -4.32 6.71
C PHE A 241 1.31 -3.16 7.51
N GLY A 242 2.06 -2.64 8.47
CA GLY A 242 1.62 -1.68 9.46
C GLY A 242 1.33 -0.28 8.91
N PRO A 243 0.91 0.66 9.78
CA PRO A 243 0.51 1.99 9.37
C PRO A 243 1.60 2.74 8.59
N ASN A 244 1.20 3.52 7.58
CA ASN A 244 2.09 4.31 6.71
C ASN A 244 3.20 3.52 6.01
N SER A 245 3.14 2.18 6.00
CA SER A 245 4.12 1.35 5.33
C SER A 245 3.93 1.38 3.81
N ASN A 246 5.01 1.14 3.08
CA ASN A 246 4.97 0.95 1.63
C ASN A 246 5.51 -0.45 1.30
N THR A 247 4.71 -1.23 0.59
CA THR A 247 5.02 -2.62 0.28
C THR A 247 4.78 -2.91 -1.20
N MET A 248 5.80 -3.44 -1.87
CA MET A 248 5.69 -4.03 -3.19
C MET A 248 6.29 -5.43 -3.17
N ILE A 249 5.48 -6.46 -3.37
CA ILE A 249 5.93 -7.85 -3.45
C ILE A 249 5.62 -8.40 -4.83
N THR A 250 6.61 -8.93 -5.52
CA THR A 250 6.50 -9.66 -6.78
C THR A 250 6.98 -11.09 -6.55
N ALA A 251 6.05 -12.03 -6.40
CA ALA A 251 6.34 -13.43 -6.12
C ALA A 251 5.14 -14.30 -6.51
N SER A 252 5.36 -15.53 -6.93
CA SER A 252 4.27 -16.51 -7.13
C SER A 252 3.97 -17.26 -5.83
N GLY A 253 2.69 -17.37 -5.46
CA GLY A 253 2.26 -18.25 -4.36
C GLY A 253 2.53 -17.72 -2.95
N LEU A 254 2.56 -16.39 -2.76
CA LEU A 254 2.70 -15.76 -1.44
C LEU A 254 1.53 -16.12 -0.50
N PHE A 255 0.30 -16.11 -1.02
CA PHE A 255 -0.92 -16.47 -0.31
C PHE A 255 -1.35 -17.90 -0.69
N ASN A 256 -0.61 -18.88 -0.18
CA ASN A 256 -0.95 -20.28 -0.31
C ASN A 256 -1.37 -20.84 1.05
N MET A 257 -2.67 -21.03 1.24
CA MET A 257 -3.25 -21.50 2.50
C MET A 257 -2.87 -22.96 2.80
N SER A 258 -2.46 -23.74 1.80
CA SER A 258 -1.93 -25.09 2.02
C SER A 258 -0.50 -25.11 2.58
N ALA A 259 0.18 -23.95 2.65
CA ALA A 259 1.51 -23.83 3.23
C ALA A 259 1.51 -23.97 4.76
N THR A 260 0.35 -23.89 5.42
CA THR A 260 0.23 -24.03 6.88
C THR A 260 -0.96 -24.90 7.29
N SER A 261 -0.87 -25.56 8.44
CA SER A 261 -1.98 -26.21 9.14
C SER A 261 -2.60 -25.32 10.21
N GLY A 262 -1.98 -24.17 10.50
CA GLY A 262 -2.51 -23.09 11.33
C GLY A 262 -3.29 -22.07 10.50
N SER A 263 -3.55 -20.90 11.10
CA SER A 263 -4.27 -19.82 10.43
C SER A 263 -3.38 -19.03 9.49
N PHE A 264 -3.90 -18.68 8.33
CA PHE A 264 -3.31 -17.70 7.41
C PHE A 264 -3.96 -16.33 7.65
N THR A 265 -3.20 -15.38 8.20
CA THR A 265 -3.71 -14.03 8.50
C THR A 265 -2.91 -12.95 7.79
N THR A 266 -3.62 -11.98 7.23
CA THR A 266 -3.00 -10.80 6.61
C THR A 266 -3.72 -9.53 7.05
N SER A 267 -2.95 -8.51 7.38
CA SER A 267 -3.45 -7.17 7.70
C SER A 267 -2.66 -6.09 6.97
N VAL A 268 -3.36 -5.12 6.41
CA VAL A 268 -2.79 -3.88 5.85
C VAL A 268 -3.32 -2.72 6.69
N GLY A 269 -2.42 -1.97 7.33
CA GLY A 269 -2.70 -0.93 8.31
C GLY A 269 -3.06 0.42 7.70
N SER A 270 -3.39 1.38 8.57
CA SER A 270 -3.86 2.70 8.17
C SER A 270 -2.84 3.44 7.32
N ASP A 271 -3.33 4.04 6.24
CA ASP A 271 -2.57 4.85 5.29
C ASP A 271 -1.39 4.10 4.61
N ALA A 272 -1.34 2.77 4.73
CA ALA A 272 -0.36 1.95 4.05
C ALA A 272 -0.65 1.82 2.55
N ASN A 273 0.41 1.58 1.77
CA ASN A 273 0.33 1.21 0.37
C ASN A 273 0.84 -0.21 0.20
N PHE A 274 0.02 -1.11 -0.33
CA PHE A 274 0.37 -2.51 -0.54
C PHE A 274 0.12 -2.90 -2.00
N THR A 275 1.12 -3.41 -2.69
CA THR A 275 1.00 -3.99 -4.03
C THR A 275 1.58 -5.40 -4.05
N TYR A 276 0.78 -6.37 -4.48
CA TYR A 276 1.22 -7.75 -4.72
C TYR A 276 1.06 -8.13 -6.19
N ASN A 277 2.17 -8.53 -6.81
CA ASN A 277 2.24 -9.03 -8.18
C ASN A 277 2.47 -10.55 -8.16
N ALA A 278 1.42 -11.33 -8.42
CA ALA A 278 1.49 -12.79 -8.42
C ALA A 278 2.05 -13.39 -9.73
N GLY A 279 2.24 -12.57 -10.77
CA GLY A 279 2.61 -13.04 -12.10
C GLY A 279 1.52 -13.95 -12.70
N ALA A 280 1.92 -15.09 -13.27
CA ALA A 280 1.01 -16.04 -13.91
C ALA A 280 0.30 -17.00 -12.94
N SER A 281 0.06 -16.57 -11.69
CA SER A 281 -0.62 -17.36 -10.65
C SER A 281 -1.86 -16.63 -10.13
N THR A 282 -2.82 -17.37 -9.57
CA THR A 282 -3.91 -16.77 -8.81
C THR A 282 -3.36 -16.13 -7.53
N ILE A 283 -4.04 -15.11 -7.01
CA ILE A 283 -3.61 -14.43 -5.79
C ILE A 283 -3.63 -15.38 -4.59
N PHE A 284 -4.77 -16.06 -4.39
CA PHE A 284 -5.00 -17.03 -3.31
C PHE A 284 -5.04 -18.45 -3.87
N THR A 285 -4.46 -19.41 -3.14
CA THR A 285 -4.42 -20.84 -3.50
C THR A 285 -4.54 -21.73 -2.26
N GLY A 286 -5.06 -22.95 -2.42
CA GLY A 286 -5.26 -23.89 -1.31
C GLY A 286 -6.66 -23.82 -0.68
N THR A 287 -6.91 -24.65 0.33
CA THR A 287 -8.21 -24.70 1.03
C THR A 287 -8.23 -23.70 2.18
N LEU A 288 -9.26 -22.86 2.22
CA LEU A 288 -9.45 -21.87 3.28
C LEU A 288 -9.85 -22.53 4.60
N GLY A 289 -9.12 -22.23 5.67
CA GLY A 289 -9.50 -22.53 7.04
C GLY A 289 -10.45 -21.47 7.63
N SER A 290 -11.27 -21.87 8.61
CA SER A 290 -12.22 -20.95 9.27
C SER A 290 -11.57 -19.78 10.02
N SER A 291 -10.29 -19.89 10.34
CA SER A 291 -9.48 -18.88 11.02
C SER A 291 -8.71 -17.97 10.06
N ASP A 292 -8.75 -18.24 8.76
CA ASP A 292 -7.99 -17.49 7.76
C ASP A 292 -8.67 -16.15 7.47
N LYS A 293 -7.87 -15.08 7.34
CA LYS A 293 -8.38 -13.71 7.22
C LYS A 293 -7.45 -12.82 6.41
N PHE A 294 -8.03 -11.97 5.58
CA PHE A 294 -7.35 -10.82 5.00
C PHE A 294 -8.09 -9.54 5.41
N THR A 295 -7.40 -8.60 6.05
CA THR A 295 -8.03 -7.36 6.55
C THR A 295 -7.31 -6.13 5.98
N ILE A 296 -8.08 -5.18 5.47
CA ILE A 296 -7.60 -3.87 5.03
C ILE A 296 -8.14 -2.83 6.01
N ASN A 297 -7.26 -2.21 6.79
CA ASN A 297 -7.57 -1.25 7.85
C ASN A 297 -7.18 0.15 7.39
N SER A 298 -8.07 0.91 6.77
CA SER A 298 -7.79 2.29 6.32
C SER A 298 -6.54 2.48 5.46
N ALA A 299 -6.11 1.44 4.75
CA ALA A 299 -4.95 1.53 3.87
C ALA A 299 -5.23 2.51 2.71
N ASN A 300 -4.25 3.33 2.32
CA ASN A 300 -4.38 4.23 1.18
C ASN A 300 -4.66 3.46 -0.11
N ASN A 301 -3.92 2.37 -0.31
CA ASN A 301 -4.07 1.52 -1.48
C ASN A 301 -3.70 0.06 -1.16
N VAL A 302 -4.52 -0.89 -1.62
CA VAL A 302 -4.20 -2.32 -1.67
C VAL A 302 -4.46 -2.83 -3.08
N ARG A 303 -3.41 -3.26 -3.76
CA ARG A 303 -3.47 -3.71 -5.16
C ARG A 303 -2.98 -5.13 -5.33
N PHE A 304 -3.74 -5.91 -6.08
CA PHE A 304 -3.43 -7.25 -6.51
C PHE A 304 -3.30 -7.28 -8.03
N ASN A 305 -2.18 -7.80 -8.54
CA ASN A 305 -1.92 -7.91 -9.96
C ASN A 305 -1.60 -9.36 -10.33
N THR A 306 -2.17 -9.82 -11.44
CA THR A 306 -1.87 -11.10 -12.08
C THR A 306 -1.68 -10.88 -13.58
N THR A 307 -1.06 -11.84 -14.25
CA THR A 307 -0.96 -11.89 -15.73
C THR A 307 -1.80 -13.02 -16.31
N LEU A 308 -2.73 -13.59 -15.54
CA LEU A 308 -3.64 -14.63 -16.00
C LEU A 308 -4.58 -14.08 -17.09
N SER A 309 -4.96 -14.95 -18.03
CA SER A 309 -5.91 -14.60 -19.10
C SER A 309 -7.32 -14.42 -18.54
N THR A 310 -8.18 -13.74 -19.31
CA THR A 310 -9.54 -13.30 -18.94
C THR A 310 -10.59 -14.41 -18.77
N SER A 311 -10.17 -15.66 -18.51
CA SER A 311 -11.02 -16.82 -18.26
C SER A 311 -10.94 -17.34 -16.80
N THR A 312 -10.10 -16.73 -15.95
CA THR A 312 -9.87 -17.15 -14.55
C THR A 312 -9.97 -15.98 -13.59
N SER A 313 -10.76 -16.13 -12.52
CA SER A 313 -10.87 -15.13 -11.45
C SER A 313 -9.49 -14.82 -10.84
N ILE A 314 -9.23 -13.53 -10.58
CA ILE A 314 -8.01 -13.06 -9.91
C ILE A 314 -7.80 -13.74 -8.55
N PHE A 315 -8.89 -14.12 -7.86
CA PHE A 315 -8.87 -14.75 -6.54
C PHE A 315 -8.99 -16.28 -6.56
N GLY A 316 -9.11 -16.93 -7.73
CA GLY A 316 -9.29 -18.38 -7.84
C GLY A 316 -10.76 -18.83 -7.86
N THR A 317 -11.00 -20.12 -7.60
CA THR A 317 -12.33 -20.78 -7.64
C THR A 317 -13.05 -20.70 -6.29
N ASP A 318 -14.38 -20.79 -6.27
CA ASP A 318 -15.26 -20.55 -5.13
C ASP A 318 -14.81 -21.15 -3.78
N SER A 319 -14.27 -22.37 -3.76
CA SER A 319 -13.84 -23.06 -2.53
C SER A 319 -12.47 -22.64 -1.97
N THR A 320 -11.72 -21.79 -2.68
CA THR A 320 -10.35 -21.34 -2.31
C THR A 320 -10.26 -19.85 -2.01
N ILE A 321 -11.39 -19.13 -1.96
CA ILE A 321 -11.38 -17.66 -1.89
C ILE A 321 -11.25 -17.17 -0.45
N MET A 322 -10.20 -16.38 -0.23
CA MET A 322 -9.97 -15.67 1.02
C MET A 322 -11.00 -14.54 1.19
N PRO A 323 -11.74 -14.51 2.31
CA PRO A 323 -12.57 -13.37 2.67
C PRO A 323 -11.70 -12.14 2.90
N ILE A 324 -12.02 -11.03 2.24
CA ILE A 324 -11.37 -9.74 2.50
C ILE A 324 -12.32 -8.90 3.35
N ASN A 325 -11.83 -8.48 4.51
CA ASN A 325 -12.53 -7.60 5.44
C ASN A 325 -12.02 -6.18 5.28
N LEU A 326 -12.93 -5.24 4.97
CA LEU A 326 -12.62 -3.83 4.88
C LEU A 326 -13.01 -3.13 6.20
N GLN A 327 -12.03 -2.49 6.83
CA GLN A 327 -12.19 -1.74 8.06
C GLN A 327 -11.67 -0.32 7.88
N LEU A 328 -12.33 0.63 8.52
CA LEU A 328 -11.87 2.00 8.61
C LEU A 328 -11.47 2.29 10.07
N ASP A 329 -10.40 3.06 10.25
CA ASP A 329 -9.91 3.56 11.53
C ASP A 329 -11.00 4.43 12.16
N PRO A 330 -11.27 4.29 13.47
CA PRO A 330 -12.15 5.22 14.19
C PRO A 330 -11.78 6.71 14.03
N SER A 331 -10.52 7.04 13.72
CA SER A 331 -10.10 8.41 13.44
C SER A 331 -10.51 8.90 12.05
N ASP A 332 -10.83 7.99 11.13
CA ASP A 332 -11.36 8.36 9.83
C ASP A 332 -12.80 8.88 10.01
N VAL A 333 -13.00 10.15 9.64
CA VAL A 333 -14.27 10.87 9.84
C VAL A 333 -15.39 10.35 8.95
N PHE A 334 -16.64 10.70 9.27
CA PHE A 334 -17.80 10.50 8.41
C PHE A 334 -17.49 11.01 7.00
N GLY A 335 -17.31 10.10 6.03
CA GLY A 335 -16.77 10.50 4.73
C GLY A 335 -15.77 9.53 4.12
N THR A 336 -15.11 8.69 4.89
CA THR A 336 -14.10 7.78 4.32
C THR A 336 -14.71 6.45 3.90
N GLY A 337 -14.26 5.91 2.76
CA GLY A 337 -14.69 4.62 2.23
C GLY A 337 -13.62 3.99 1.35
N PHE A 338 -13.90 2.83 0.76
CA PHE A 338 -13.02 2.20 -0.22
C PHE A 338 -13.68 2.21 -1.61
N SER A 339 -12.92 2.66 -2.62
CA SER A 339 -13.22 2.38 -4.03
C SER A 339 -12.56 1.06 -4.41
N ILE A 340 -13.29 0.23 -5.16
CA ILE A 340 -12.79 -1.06 -5.66
C ILE A 340 -12.73 -0.98 -7.19
N ASN A 341 -11.52 -0.97 -7.74
CA ASN A 341 -11.27 -0.81 -9.17
C ASN A 341 -10.67 -2.09 -9.77
N GLY A 342 -11.07 -2.43 -10.99
CA GLY A 342 -10.65 -3.63 -11.68
C GLY A 342 -10.24 -3.35 -13.12
N TYR A 343 -9.10 -3.92 -13.52
CA TYR A 343 -8.52 -3.71 -14.85
C TYR A 343 -8.23 -5.04 -15.54
N ASN A 344 -8.38 -5.08 -16.86
CA ASN A 344 -7.90 -6.20 -17.66
C ASN A 344 -6.36 -6.21 -17.74
N SER A 345 -5.80 -7.23 -18.39
CA SER A 345 -4.34 -7.36 -18.56
C SER A 345 -3.69 -6.23 -19.36
N SER A 346 -4.46 -5.47 -20.13
CA SER A 346 -4.00 -4.28 -20.87
C SER A 346 -4.12 -2.98 -20.08
N GLY A 347 -4.52 -3.05 -18.80
CA GLY A 347 -4.72 -1.87 -17.94
C GLY A 347 -5.99 -1.07 -18.27
N THR A 348 -6.85 -1.56 -19.15
CA THR A 348 -8.16 -0.93 -19.38
C THR A 348 -9.06 -1.24 -18.21
N SER A 349 -9.69 -0.21 -17.64
CA SER A 349 -10.73 -0.41 -16.64
C SER A 349 -11.82 -1.28 -17.26
N VAL A 350 -12.03 -2.45 -16.67
CA VAL A 350 -13.19 -3.32 -16.92
C VAL A 350 -14.24 -3.15 -15.83
N LEU A 351 -13.90 -2.32 -14.85
CA LEU A 351 -14.67 -2.11 -13.66
C LEU A 351 -14.43 -0.69 -13.10
N SER A 352 -15.51 0.04 -12.95
CA SER A 352 -15.58 1.32 -12.23
C SER A 352 -16.72 1.22 -11.24
N ALA A 353 -16.42 0.90 -9.98
CA ALA A 353 -17.43 0.80 -8.93
C ALA A 353 -17.71 2.14 -8.25
N THR A 354 -18.99 2.38 -7.94
CA THR A 354 -19.48 3.48 -7.10
C THR A 354 -19.27 3.18 -5.61
N THR A 355 -19.15 4.25 -4.83
CA THR A 355 -18.85 4.29 -3.39
C THR A 355 -19.67 3.31 -2.55
N THR A 356 -19.02 2.46 -1.78
CA THR A 356 -19.64 1.72 -0.67
C THR A 356 -19.63 2.57 0.59
N THR A 357 -20.60 3.47 0.71
CA THR A 357 -20.83 4.25 1.94
C THR A 357 -21.76 3.49 2.87
N GLY A 358 -21.25 3.08 4.04
CA GLY A 358 -22.05 2.67 5.20
C GLY A 358 -21.99 1.18 5.58
N ALA A 359 -21.81 0.95 6.89
CA ALA A 359 -21.76 -0.31 7.65
C ALA A 359 -20.41 -1.08 7.61
N TYR A 360 -19.64 -0.89 8.69
CA TYR A 360 -18.31 -1.45 8.95
C TYR A 360 -18.30 -2.99 9.03
N ASN A 361 -17.17 -3.57 8.58
CA ASN A 361 -16.90 -5.01 8.42
C ASN A 361 -17.65 -5.66 7.25
N VAL A 362 -17.40 -5.18 6.02
CA VAL A 362 -17.75 -5.95 4.82
C VAL A 362 -16.82 -7.16 4.78
N LEU A 363 -17.29 -8.30 5.30
CA LEU A 363 -16.68 -9.60 5.08
C LEU A 363 -17.17 -10.12 3.72
N GLY A 364 -16.44 -9.83 2.65
CA GLY A 364 -16.79 -10.26 1.31
C GLY A 364 -16.02 -11.50 0.89
N THR A 365 -16.73 -12.55 0.43
CA THR A 365 -16.18 -13.53 -0.51
C THR A 365 -16.46 -12.96 -1.90
N PHE A 366 -15.44 -12.47 -2.60
CA PHE A 366 -15.64 -11.65 -3.80
C PHE A 366 -16.02 -12.51 -5.00
N HIS A 367 -17.31 -12.49 -5.32
CA HIS A 367 -17.86 -12.77 -6.63
C HIS A 367 -18.97 -11.73 -6.88
N SER A 368 -18.80 -10.78 -7.79
CA SER A 368 -19.90 -10.04 -8.49
C SER A 368 -19.32 -9.13 -9.58
N SER A 369 -19.99 -9.01 -10.75
CA SER A 369 -19.56 -8.13 -11.82
C SER A 369 -19.90 -6.76 -11.26
N LEU A 370 -18.90 -5.99 -10.85
CA LEU A 370 -19.10 -4.92 -9.85
C LEU A 370 -19.85 -3.70 -10.40
N SER A 371 -20.52 -3.81 -11.54
CA SER A 371 -21.62 -2.92 -11.91
C SER A 371 -22.83 -3.02 -10.96
N ASP A 372 -22.83 -3.98 -10.01
CA ASP A 372 -23.93 -4.23 -9.07
C ASP A 372 -23.48 -4.28 -7.59
N LEU A 373 -22.36 -3.65 -7.22
CA LEU A 373 -21.98 -3.44 -5.80
C LEU A 373 -23.08 -2.73 -5.01
N SER A 374 -23.91 -1.93 -5.68
CA SER A 374 -25.10 -1.29 -5.11
C SER A 374 -26.16 -2.27 -4.60
N LYS A 375 -26.10 -3.56 -4.97
CA LYS A 375 -26.97 -4.63 -4.44
C LYS A 375 -26.45 -5.26 -3.15
N LEU A 376 -25.20 -5.00 -2.76
CA LEU A 376 -24.65 -5.42 -1.47
C LEU A 376 -25.16 -4.49 -0.38
N THR A 377 -26.40 -4.72 0.04
CA THR A 377 -27.01 -4.04 1.18
C THR A 377 -26.89 -4.91 2.43
N GLY A 378 -26.18 -4.41 3.44
CA GLY A 378 -25.96 -5.09 4.72
C GLY A 378 -24.82 -6.11 4.75
N ASN A 379 -24.53 -6.65 5.94
CA ASN A 379 -23.49 -7.66 6.18
C ASN A 379 -23.91 -9.04 5.63
N LYS A 380 -23.87 -9.26 4.31
CA LYS A 380 -24.11 -10.58 3.71
C LYS A 380 -23.01 -10.96 2.73
N VAL A 381 -22.50 -12.18 2.87
CA VAL A 381 -21.66 -12.87 1.88
C VAL A 381 -22.55 -13.33 0.72
N PRO A 382 -22.32 -12.86 -0.53
CA PRO A 382 -23.06 -13.35 -1.70
C PRO A 382 -22.80 -14.84 -1.96
N THR A 383 -23.80 -15.60 -2.43
CA THR A 383 -23.62 -17.03 -2.69
C THR A 383 -23.08 -17.29 -4.11
N SER A 384 -22.32 -18.38 -4.30
CA SER A 384 -21.74 -18.77 -5.59
C SER A 384 -22.77 -18.97 -6.72
N THR A 385 -24.00 -19.35 -6.39
CA THR A 385 -25.07 -19.60 -7.37
C THR A 385 -25.76 -18.33 -7.86
N GLU A 386 -25.68 -17.22 -7.12
CA GLU A 386 -26.32 -15.93 -7.48
C GLU A 386 -25.50 -15.17 -8.54
N ILE A 387 -24.35 -15.71 -8.93
CA ILE A 387 -23.25 -14.90 -9.45
C ILE A 387 -22.46 -15.68 -10.52
N THR A 388 -22.82 -15.49 -11.79
CA THR A 388 -22.05 -15.98 -12.95
C THR A 388 -21.34 -14.80 -13.61
N THR A 389 -20.03 -14.95 -13.91
CA THR A 389 -19.13 -14.06 -14.72
C THR A 389 -18.13 -13.13 -13.96
N TYR A 390 -16.98 -13.67 -13.47
CA TYR A 390 -15.81 -12.94 -12.87
C TYR A 390 -14.51 -12.96 -13.67
N GLN A 391 -14.52 -13.59 -14.83
CA GLN A 391 -13.31 -14.21 -15.33
C GLN A 391 -12.24 -13.24 -15.88
N SER A 392 -12.51 -11.93 -16.01
CA SER A 392 -11.73 -11.05 -16.90
C SER A 392 -10.78 -10.02 -16.27
N ALA A 393 -10.83 -9.77 -14.95
CA ALA A 393 -9.94 -8.79 -14.32
C ALA A 393 -8.56 -9.41 -14.01
N ALA A 394 -7.50 -8.82 -14.54
CA ALA A 394 -6.13 -9.21 -14.26
C ALA A 394 -5.55 -8.44 -13.05
N GLN A 395 -6.14 -7.29 -12.73
CA GLN A 395 -5.71 -6.40 -11.66
C GLN A 395 -6.92 -5.94 -10.85
N LEU A 396 -6.77 -5.85 -9.53
CA LEU A 396 -7.79 -5.37 -8.61
C LEU A 396 -7.16 -4.44 -7.58
N GLU A 397 -7.81 -3.33 -7.29
CA GLU A 397 -7.30 -2.25 -6.44
C GLU A 397 -8.37 -1.80 -5.46
N PHE A 398 -8.00 -1.65 -4.19
CA PHE A 398 -8.81 -1.08 -3.12
C PHE A 398 -8.17 0.23 -2.71
N VAL A 399 -8.83 1.35 -3.00
CA VAL A 399 -8.29 2.69 -2.74
C VAL A 399 -9.12 3.34 -1.64
N LYS A 400 -8.47 3.81 -0.57
CA LYS A 400 -9.15 4.66 0.42
C LYS A 400 -9.52 5.97 -0.25
N MET A 401 -10.81 6.24 -0.28
CA MET A 401 -11.36 7.48 -0.80
C MET A 401 -11.42 8.47 0.35
N ASN A 402 -10.73 9.60 0.16
CA ASN A 402 -11.03 10.81 0.90
C ASN A 402 -12.20 11.49 0.18
N ALA A 403 -13.20 11.96 0.91
CA ALA A 403 -14.32 12.70 0.33
C ALA A 403 -13.80 13.87 -0.55
N GLU A 404 -14.25 13.94 -1.81
CA GLU A 404 -14.02 15.08 -2.69
C GLU A 404 -15.38 15.66 -3.13
N LEU A 405 -15.53 16.99 -3.00
CA LEU A 405 -16.69 17.70 -3.52
C LEU A 405 -16.45 18.07 -4.98
N ALA A 406 -17.25 17.51 -5.88
CA ALA A 406 -17.23 17.86 -7.30
C ALA A 406 -18.58 18.43 -7.76
N PHE A 407 -18.52 19.36 -8.72
CA PHE A 407 -19.71 19.83 -9.43
C PHE A 407 -20.12 18.76 -10.46
N ASN A 408 -21.33 18.20 -10.37
CA ASN A 408 -21.86 17.30 -11.42
C ASN A 408 -22.10 18.00 -12.74
N GLN A 409 -22.41 19.29 -12.65
CA GLN A 409 -22.57 20.17 -13.79
C GLN A 409 -21.83 21.44 -13.41
N ILE A 410 -20.72 21.70 -14.12
CA ILE A 410 -20.13 23.03 -14.15
C ILE A 410 -21.29 23.96 -14.55
N PRO A 411 -21.67 24.96 -13.73
CA PRO A 411 -22.51 26.04 -14.23
C PRO A 411 -21.84 26.47 -15.53
N THR A 412 -22.56 26.56 -16.64
CA THR A 412 -21.94 26.75 -17.97
C THR A 412 -20.93 27.90 -18.00
N ASP A 413 -20.99 28.81 -17.02
CA ASP A 413 -19.93 29.75 -16.70
C ASP A 413 -19.63 29.78 -15.17
N SER A 414 -18.37 29.54 -14.77
CA SER A 414 -17.87 29.75 -13.38
C SER A 414 -17.80 31.23 -12.98
N SER A 415 -18.10 32.12 -13.94
CA SER A 415 -18.25 33.55 -13.76
C SER A 415 -19.35 34.08 -14.66
N MET A 416 -20.22 34.96 -14.16
CA MET A 416 -21.24 35.63 -14.98
C MET A 416 -20.92 37.11 -15.15
N ILE A 417 -21.02 37.61 -16.38
CA ILE A 417 -20.88 39.04 -16.70
C ILE A 417 -22.28 39.65 -16.86
N PHE A 418 -22.56 40.66 -16.05
CA PHE A 418 -23.78 41.46 -16.12
C PHE A 418 -23.50 42.79 -16.80
N ASN A 419 -24.22 43.10 -17.87
CA ASN A 419 -24.16 44.38 -18.59
C ASN A 419 -25.54 45.03 -18.58
N SER A 420 -25.65 46.26 -18.05
CA SER A 420 -26.91 47.00 -18.03
C SER A 420 -26.72 48.45 -18.40
N VAL A 421 -27.66 48.97 -19.20
CA VAL A 421 -27.71 50.38 -19.58
C VAL A 421 -28.77 51.08 -18.72
N ILE A 422 -28.34 52.05 -17.94
CA ILE A 422 -29.23 52.89 -17.13
C ILE A 422 -29.44 54.20 -17.89
N GLN A 423 -30.69 54.51 -18.25
CA GLN A 423 -31.03 55.71 -19.04
C GLN A 423 -31.64 56.86 -18.20
N GLY A 424 -31.76 56.72 -16.88
CA GLY A 424 -32.37 57.74 -16.00
C GLY A 424 -32.22 57.46 -14.50
N SER A 425 -32.98 58.20 -13.67
CA SER A 425 -32.99 58.03 -12.21
C SER A 425 -33.64 56.70 -11.79
N LEU A 426 -32.89 55.84 -11.11
CA LEU A 426 -33.42 54.62 -10.51
C LEU A 426 -33.84 54.88 -9.06
N ALA A 427 -35.14 54.77 -8.79
CA ALA A 427 -35.61 54.35 -7.47
C ALA A 427 -35.94 52.85 -7.60
N ASN A 428 -35.06 51.98 -7.11
CA ASN A 428 -35.24 50.51 -7.02
C ASN A 428 -35.65 49.80 -8.33
N GLY A 429 -34.89 49.96 -9.41
CA GLY A 429 -35.14 49.20 -10.64
C GLY A 429 -34.35 47.89 -10.70
N ILE A 430 -35.08 46.82 -11.02
CA ILE A 430 -34.55 45.48 -11.26
C ILE A 430 -33.77 45.50 -12.57
N ILE A 431 -32.56 44.94 -12.60
CA ILE A 431 -31.88 44.62 -13.86
C ILE A 431 -32.40 43.27 -14.31
N PRO A 432 -33.25 43.19 -15.34
CA PRO A 432 -33.61 41.90 -15.89
C PRO A 432 -32.37 41.24 -16.49
N ARG A 433 -32.28 39.92 -16.33
CA ARG A 433 -31.39 39.09 -17.15
C ARG A 433 -31.66 39.44 -18.61
N VAL A 434 -30.62 39.52 -19.45
CA VAL A 434 -30.81 39.64 -20.90
C VAL A 434 -31.73 38.49 -21.33
N ALA A 435 -32.88 38.82 -21.91
CA ALA A 435 -33.82 37.83 -22.40
C ALA A 435 -33.12 36.98 -23.48
N GLY A 436 -32.72 35.74 -23.14
CA GLY A 436 -32.07 34.86 -24.12
C GLY A 436 -31.27 33.67 -23.60
N THR A 437 -30.87 33.60 -22.33
CA THR A 437 -30.05 32.46 -21.83
C THR A 437 -30.69 31.78 -20.61
N ALA A 438 -31.20 30.56 -20.85
CA ALA A 438 -31.69 29.50 -19.95
C ALA A 438 -32.31 29.86 -18.57
N SER A 439 -33.54 29.37 -18.36
CA SER A 439 -34.44 29.67 -17.25
C SER A 439 -34.01 29.18 -15.86
N ASN A 440 -33.03 28.30 -15.73
CA ASN A 440 -32.70 27.67 -14.45
C ASN A 440 -31.17 27.67 -14.24
N MET A 441 -30.70 28.18 -13.10
CA MET A 441 -29.39 27.76 -12.57
C MET A 441 -29.66 26.52 -11.73
N SER A 442 -29.34 25.36 -12.28
CA SER A 442 -29.33 24.09 -11.56
C SER A 442 -27.91 23.82 -11.12
N PHE A 443 -27.70 23.59 -9.84
CA PHE A 443 -26.45 23.09 -9.30
C PHE A 443 -26.69 21.62 -9.00
N GLY A 444 -25.82 20.75 -9.51
CA GLY A 444 -25.77 19.36 -9.10
C GLY A 444 -24.50 19.17 -8.30
N ILE A 445 -24.63 18.78 -7.04
CA ILE A 445 -23.53 18.32 -6.21
C ILE A 445 -23.79 16.82 -6.07
N THR A 446 -23.03 15.91 -6.69
CA THR A 446 -23.10 14.50 -6.23
C THR A 446 -22.25 14.47 -4.98
N ASP A 447 -22.91 14.25 -3.86
CA ASP A 447 -22.24 13.79 -2.67
C ASP A 447 -22.62 12.35 -2.37
N THR A 448 -21.67 11.52 -2.00
CA THR A 448 -21.94 10.10 -1.71
C THR A 448 -22.26 9.84 -0.23
N TYR A 449 -22.35 10.89 0.60
CA TYR A 449 -22.47 10.81 2.06
C TYR A 449 -23.85 11.09 2.66
N GLY A 450 -24.88 11.34 1.84
CA GLY A 450 -26.25 11.50 2.36
C GLY A 450 -26.48 12.69 3.32
N SER A 451 -25.47 13.52 3.61
CA SER A 451 -25.56 14.75 4.44
C SER A 451 -24.30 15.66 4.31
N PRO A 452 -23.88 16.12 3.12
CA PRO A 452 -22.79 17.08 3.01
C PRO A 452 -23.19 18.42 3.64
N SER A 453 -22.24 19.01 4.36
CA SER A 453 -22.24 20.45 4.63
C SER A 453 -21.52 21.14 3.48
N PHE A 454 -22.17 22.09 2.82
CA PHE A 454 -21.55 22.90 1.78
C PHE A 454 -22.08 24.32 1.82
N SER A 455 -21.32 25.26 1.24
CA SER A 455 -21.82 26.60 0.94
C SER A 455 -21.46 27.02 -0.48
N VAL A 456 -22.41 27.63 -1.19
CA VAL A 456 -22.16 28.32 -2.45
C VAL A 456 -21.96 29.79 -2.14
N GLN A 457 -20.78 30.30 -2.49
CA GLN A 457 -20.39 31.67 -2.23
C GLN A 457 -20.24 32.44 -3.55
N ALA A 458 -20.53 33.74 -3.51
CA ALA A 458 -20.33 34.65 -4.63
C ALA A 458 -19.41 35.81 -4.26
N THR A 459 -18.61 36.25 -5.22
CA THR A 459 -17.73 37.43 -5.12
C THR A 459 -17.88 38.31 -6.34
N VAL A 460 -17.85 39.62 -6.15
CA VAL A 460 -17.71 40.61 -7.23
C VAL A 460 -16.22 40.80 -7.49
N THR A 461 -15.72 40.34 -8.64
CA THR A 461 -14.29 40.39 -8.95
C THR A 461 -13.89 41.60 -9.79
N ASN A 462 -14.84 42.15 -10.56
CA ASN A 462 -14.64 43.38 -11.32
C ASN A 462 -15.98 44.09 -11.49
N SER A 463 -16.05 45.40 -11.24
CA SER A 463 -17.26 46.18 -11.52
C SER A 463 -16.96 47.65 -11.77
N THR A 464 -17.79 48.30 -12.59
CA THR A 464 -17.76 49.75 -12.82
C THR A 464 -18.86 50.50 -12.06
N LEU A 465 -19.37 49.91 -10.98
CA LEU A 465 -20.47 50.47 -10.20
C LEU A 465 -20.06 51.70 -9.37
N PRO A 466 -20.93 52.71 -9.24
CA PRO A 466 -20.76 53.79 -8.27
C PRO A 466 -20.77 53.25 -6.84
N SER A 467 -20.03 53.91 -5.94
CA SER A 467 -19.92 53.52 -4.52
C SER A 467 -21.25 53.51 -3.75
N THR A 468 -22.27 54.18 -4.26
CA THR A 468 -23.63 54.20 -3.67
C THR A 468 -24.51 53.04 -4.12
N MET A 469 -23.98 52.14 -4.95
CA MET A 469 -24.67 50.99 -5.51
C MET A 469 -24.01 49.69 -5.07
N SER A 470 -24.83 48.67 -4.85
CA SER A 470 -24.37 47.34 -4.47
C SER A 470 -25.15 46.27 -5.19
N PHE A 471 -24.48 45.15 -5.46
CA PHE A 471 -25.16 43.93 -5.86
C PHE A 471 -25.81 43.27 -4.66
N VAL A 472 -27.00 42.72 -4.85
CA VAL A 472 -27.73 42.00 -3.82
C VAL A 472 -28.32 40.73 -4.44
N TRP A 473 -28.23 39.61 -3.74
CA TRP A 473 -29.00 38.41 -4.11
C TRP A 473 -30.38 38.45 -3.45
N GLY A 474 -31.46 38.29 -4.23
CA GLY A 474 -32.83 38.37 -3.69
C GLY A 474 -33.95 37.92 -4.64
N SER A 475 -35.20 37.96 -4.15
CA SER A 475 -36.42 37.66 -4.90
C SER A 475 -37.30 38.90 -5.06
N VAL A 476 -37.96 39.03 -6.21
CA VAL A 476 -38.84 40.16 -6.54
C VAL A 476 -40.12 40.19 -5.69
N SER A 477 -40.58 39.06 -5.15
CA SER A 477 -41.88 38.95 -4.46
C SER A 477 -41.84 38.92 -2.93
N THR A 478 -40.72 38.54 -2.32
CA THR A 478 -40.55 38.45 -0.85
C THR A 478 -39.09 38.74 -0.48
N PRO A 479 -38.78 39.91 0.11
CA PRO A 479 -37.42 40.31 0.42
C PRO A 479 -37.03 39.78 1.80
N THR A 480 -36.85 38.47 1.96
CA THR A 480 -36.53 37.91 3.28
C THR A 480 -35.03 37.82 3.58
N THR A 481 -34.15 37.90 2.57
CA THR A 481 -32.69 38.06 2.79
C THR A 481 -32.04 38.76 1.60
N ASN A 482 -31.96 40.09 1.64
CA ASN A 482 -31.12 40.87 0.73
C ASN A 482 -29.65 40.69 1.15
N LEU A 483 -28.92 39.79 0.49
CA LEU A 483 -27.49 39.60 0.74
C LEU A 483 -26.67 40.53 -0.14
N THR A 484 -26.05 41.55 0.44
CA THR A 484 -25.13 42.44 -0.27
C THR A 484 -23.86 41.68 -0.70
N LEU A 485 -23.57 41.67 -2.00
CA LEU A 485 -22.36 41.10 -2.57
C LEU A 485 -21.27 42.18 -2.69
N GLY A 486 -20.04 41.80 -2.34
CA GLY A 486 -18.86 42.65 -2.46
C GLY A 486 -17.66 41.88 -2.98
N THR A 487 -16.47 42.46 -2.80
CA THR A 487 -15.19 41.81 -3.14
C THR A 487 -14.88 40.61 -2.23
N SER A 488 -15.47 40.57 -1.03
CA SER A 488 -15.42 39.43 -0.12
C SER A 488 -16.52 38.43 -0.43
N ALA A 489 -16.20 37.14 -0.28
CA ALA A 489 -17.13 36.05 -0.58
C ALA A 489 -18.32 36.07 0.37
N SER A 490 -19.52 35.98 -0.21
CA SER A 490 -20.79 36.00 0.52
C SER A 490 -21.57 34.73 0.24
N THR A 491 -22.04 34.04 1.29
CA THR A 491 -22.78 32.78 1.16
C THR A 491 -24.18 33.03 0.62
N ILE A 492 -24.46 32.51 -0.57
CA ILE A 492 -25.76 32.61 -1.23
C ILE A 492 -26.75 31.59 -0.66
N PHE A 493 -26.30 30.34 -0.53
CA PHE A 493 -27.03 29.25 0.10
C PHE A 493 -26.06 28.17 0.58
N ASN A 494 -26.56 27.29 1.42
CA ASN A 494 -25.89 26.13 1.99
C ASN A 494 -26.83 24.91 1.97
N SER A 495 -26.33 23.76 2.41
CA SER A 495 -27.12 22.52 2.49
C SER A 495 -28.40 22.61 3.35
N ASN A 496 -28.48 23.57 4.28
CA ASN A 496 -29.64 23.78 5.16
C ASN A 496 -30.60 24.86 4.64
N SER A 497 -30.35 25.42 3.47
CA SER A 497 -31.14 26.52 2.93
C SER A 497 -32.51 26.03 2.44
N SER A 498 -33.56 26.81 2.67
CA SER A 498 -34.92 26.46 2.24
C SER A 498 -34.98 26.25 0.72
N GLY A 499 -35.64 25.17 0.28
CA GLY A 499 -35.82 24.84 -1.13
C GLY A 499 -34.69 24.01 -1.75
N VAL A 500 -33.60 23.75 -1.00
CA VAL A 500 -32.61 22.76 -1.38
C VAL A 500 -33.23 21.37 -1.19
N SER A 501 -33.42 20.62 -2.27
CA SER A 501 -33.89 19.24 -2.24
C SER A 501 -32.71 18.27 -2.35
N SER A 502 -32.77 17.18 -1.58
CA SER A 502 -31.88 16.02 -1.72
C SER A 502 -32.65 14.85 -2.33
N ASP A 503 -32.07 14.17 -3.32
CA ASP A 503 -32.65 12.97 -3.93
C ASP A 503 -32.21 11.65 -3.24
N GLY A 504 -31.47 11.75 -2.13
CA GLY A 504 -30.97 10.60 -1.38
C GLY A 504 -29.68 9.97 -1.92
N ALA A 505 -29.27 10.29 -3.15
CA ALA A 505 -27.94 9.93 -3.71
C ALA A 505 -26.93 11.06 -3.50
N GLY A 506 -27.20 11.89 -2.49
CA GLY A 506 -26.56 13.17 -2.21
C GLY A 506 -26.47 14.10 -3.41
N ASN A 507 -27.40 14.02 -4.38
CA ASN A 507 -27.62 15.14 -5.28
C ASN A 507 -28.41 16.23 -4.58
N PHE A 508 -27.78 17.40 -4.47
CA PHE A 508 -28.46 18.61 -4.02
C PHE A 508 -28.89 19.42 -5.22
N ALA A 509 -30.17 19.73 -5.29
CA ALA A 509 -30.72 20.63 -6.29
C ALA A 509 -31.40 21.81 -5.59
N LEU A 510 -31.09 23.02 -6.05
CA LEU A 510 -31.84 24.23 -5.71
C LEU A 510 -32.27 24.88 -7.01
N THR A 511 -33.58 24.88 -7.28
CA THR A 511 -34.14 25.60 -8.41
C THR A 511 -34.55 26.99 -7.95
N PHE A 512 -33.87 28.02 -8.43
CA PHE A 512 -34.32 29.39 -8.21
C PHE A 512 -35.63 29.64 -8.96
N ALA A 513 -36.62 30.22 -8.27
CA ALA A 513 -37.84 30.68 -8.93
C ALA A 513 -37.49 31.72 -10.02
N ASN A 514 -38.28 31.80 -11.09
CA ASN A 514 -38.05 32.71 -12.23
C ASN A 514 -37.87 34.19 -11.84
N ASN A 515 -38.25 34.56 -10.61
CA ASN A 515 -38.16 35.91 -10.05
C ASN A 515 -37.09 36.04 -8.95
N SER A 516 -36.14 35.11 -8.83
CA SER A 516 -35.02 35.17 -7.88
C SER A 516 -33.69 35.31 -8.63
N GLY A 517 -32.81 36.21 -8.18
CA GLY A 517 -31.52 36.44 -8.82
C GLY A 517 -30.75 37.65 -8.29
N LEU A 518 -29.84 38.15 -9.13
CA LEU A 518 -28.99 39.30 -8.82
C LEU A 518 -29.74 40.62 -9.07
N LEU A 519 -29.81 41.46 -8.04
CA LEU A 519 -30.39 42.79 -8.05
C LEU A 519 -29.29 43.83 -7.86
N ILE A 520 -29.41 44.99 -8.50
CA ILE A 520 -28.60 46.16 -8.15
C ILE A 520 -29.45 47.08 -7.29
N GLN A 521 -28.98 47.31 -6.06
CA GLN A 521 -29.62 48.23 -5.13
C GLN A 521 -28.83 49.54 -5.10
N SER A 522 -29.54 50.67 -5.18
CA SER A 522 -28.98 52.01 -5.02
C SER A 522 -29.57 52.67 -3.79
N ASN A 523 -28.72 53.27 -2.95
CA ASN A 523 -29.16 54.11 -1.84
C ASN A 523 -29.43 55.56 -2.28
N SER A 524 -29.27 55.85 -3.58
CA SER A 524 -29.48 57.17 -4.20
C SER A 524 -30.54 57.09 -5.29
N SER A 525 -31.48 58.03 -5.29
CA SER A 525 -32.44 58.23 -6.39
C SER A 525 -31.80 58.82 -7.65
N ARG A 526 -30.52 59.21 -7.59
CA ARG A 526 -29.76 59.81 -8.69
C ARG A 526 -28.59 58.91 -9.05
N VAL A 527 -28.75 58.14 -10.12
CA VAL A 527 -27.68 57.36 -10.78
C VAL A 527 -27.43 58.01 -12.13
N SER A 528 -26.17 58.24 -12.48
CA SER A 528 -25.81 58.82 -13.79
C SER A 528 -26.19 57.84 -14.90
N PRO A 529 -26.78 58.33 -16.01
CA PRO A 529 -26.99 57.50 -17.19
C PRO A 529 -25.66 56.91 -17.69
N GLY A 530 -25.64 55.63 -18.03
CA GLY A 530 -24.42 54.93 -18.46
C GLY A 530 -24.56 53.42 -18.52
N THR A 531 -23.52 52.75 -19.01
CA THR A 531 -23.41 51.28 -19.02
C THR A 531 -22.59 50.82 -17.83
N TYR A 532 -23.16 49.92 -17.02
CA TYR A 532 -22.51 49.33 -15.87
C TYR A 532 -22.27 47.85 -16.10
N THR A 533 -21.06 47.40 -15.78
CA THR A 533 -20.63 46.01 -15.94
C THR A 533 -20.17 45.45 -14.61
N ALA A 534 -20.47 44.18 -14.35
CA ALA A 534 -19.76 43.44 -13.32
C ALA A 534 -19.59 41.96 -13.64
N GLN A 535 -18.48 41.41 -13.16
CA GLN A 535 -18.18 39.99 -13.17
C GLN A 535 -18.39 39.42 -11.76
N ILE A 536 -19.24 38.41 -11.66
CA ILE A 536 -19.51 37.67 -10.43
C ILE A 536 -18.94 36.27 -10.56
N ASN A 537 -18.04 35.89 -9.66
CA ASN A 537 -17.50 34.54 -9.57
C ASN A 537 -18.25 33.75 -8.49
N TRP A 538 -18.49 32.48 -8.77
CA TRP A 538 -19.14 31.55 -7.85
C TRP A 538 -18.13 30.50 -7.41
N THR A 539 -18.18 30.10 -6.15
CA THR A 539 -17.28 29.07 -5.60
C THR A 539 -18.08 28.17 -4.67
N LEU A 540 -17.90 26.86 -4.84
CA LEU A 540 -18.38 25.87 -3.89
C LEU A 540 -17.31 25.69 -2.82
N VAL A 541 -17.70 25.85 -1.57
CA VAL A 541 -16.83 25.67 -0.42
C VAL A 541 -17.33 24.49 0.37
N SER A 542 -16.42 23.54 0.69
CA SER A 542 -16.75 22.46 1.61
C SER A 542 -17.10 23.03 2.97
N GLY A 543 -18.21 22.57 3.54
CA GLY A 543 -18.54 22.87 4.91
C GLY A 543 -17.64 22.03 5.79
N ILE A 544 -16.60 22.64 6.36
CA ILE A 544 -15.88 22.06 7.47
C ILE A 544 -16.89 21.87 8.61
N GLN A 545 -17.07 20.63 9.07
CA GLN A 545 -17.16 20.36 10.49
C GLN A 545 -15.96 19.52 10.90
#